data_AF-A0AAW0KM12-F1
#
_entry.id   AF-A0AAW0KM12-F1
#
_cell.length_a   1.000
_cell.length_b   1.000
_cell.length_c   1.000
_cell.angle_alpha   90.00
_cell.angle_beta   90.00
_cell.angle_gamma   90.00
#
_symmetry.space_group_name_H-M   'P 1'
#
loop_
_entity.id
_entity.type
_entity.pdbx_description
1 polymer ?
#
loop_
_entity_poly.entity_id
_entity_poly.type
_entity_poly.pdbx_seq_one_letter_code
_entity_poly.pdbx_strand_id
1 'polypeptide(L)'
;FLYCTQIADDMKPSPIVISILKWLSTIIPTWKIIPGQDIIDLAIKEPEIRNQVRQNQYCYKGKIRLRTGFELLRISTDIEKRLQEVSLPFLVLHGKEDKVTDKDVSQQLHKVASSIDKTIKIYPEMWHGLLYGEPQQNLDRVYADIISWLEERSTLGNSRLEREHKHENDRSLKD
;
A
#
# COMPACT_ATOMS: atom_id res chain seq x y z
N PHE A 1 5.95 4.75 -4.78
CA PHE A 1 5.71 4.06 -3.50
C PHE A 1 4.80 2.89 -3.74
N LEU A 2 5.33 1.68 -3.66
CA LEU A 2 4.51 0.47 -3.66
C LEU A 2 4.47 -0.04 -2.22
N TYR A 3 3.33 0.16 -1.55
CA TYR A 3 2.97 -0.67 -0.40
C TYR A 3 2.45 -1.98 -0.98
N CYS A 4 3.12 -3.09 -0.71
CA CYS A 4 2.65 -4.40 -1.20
C CYS A 4 1.44 -4.81 -0.36
N THR A 5 0.27 -4.90 -1.00
CA THR A 5 -1.05 -4.88 -0.36
C THR A 5 -1.55 -6.27 0.02
N GLN A 6 -0.69 -7.20 0.40
CA GLN A 6 -1.20 -8.47 0.91
C GLN A 6 -1.72 -8.27 2.32
N ILE A 7 -3.03 -8.49 2.47
CA ILE A 7 -3.67 -8.68 3.76
C ILE A 7 -2.96 -9.83 4.46
N ALA A 8 -2.50 -9.61 5.69
CA ALA A 8 -1.80 -10.62 6.47
C ALA A 8 -2.59 -11.93 6.53
N ASP A 9 -1.90 -13.08 6.54
CA ASP A 9 -2.57 -14.39 6.40
C ASP A 9 -3.55 -14.69 7.55
N ASP A 10 -3.29 -14.16 8.74
CA ASP A 10 -4.18 -14.21 9.90
C ASP A 10 -5.47 -13.38 9.73
N MET A 11 -5.47 -12.44 8.80
CA MET A 11 -6.62 -11.60 8.43
C MET A 11 -7.41 -12.16 7.23
N LYS A 12 -6.95 -13.23 6.57
CA LYS A 12 -7.63 -13.81 5.40
C LYS A 12 -8.79 -14.75 5.82
N PRO A 13 -9.99 -14.61 5.24
CA PRO A 13 -11.07 -15.58 5.44
C PRO A 13 -10.73 -16.95 4.81
N SER A 14 -11.32 -18.03 5.32
CA SER A 14 -11.13 -19.36 4.74
C SER A 14 -11.66 -19.46 3.29
N PRO A 15 -11.14 -20.38 2.44
CA PRO A 15 -11.53 -20.48 1.02
C PRO A 15 -13.04 -20.67 0.76
N ILE A 16 -13.71 -21.39 1.66
CA ILE A 16 -15.16 -21.59 1.62
C ILE A 16 -15.89 -20.26 1.87
N VAL A 17 -15.42 -19.49 2.85
CA VAL A 17 -15.95 -18.16 3.16
C VAL A 17 -15.76 -17.25 1.95
N ILE A 18 -14.61 -17.25 1.28
CA ILE A 18 -14.39 -16.44 0.06
C ILE A 18 -15.42 -16.75 -1.03
N SER A 19 -15.75 -18.03 -1.23
CA SER A 19 -16.73 -18.46 -2.25
C SER A 19 -18.15 -18.01 -1.92
N ILE A 20 -18.55 -18.10 -0.64
CA ILE A 20 -19.83 -17.59 -0.14
C ILE A 20 -19.86 -16.05 -0.24
N LEU A 21 -18.79 -15.36 0.15
CA LEU A 21 -18.66 -13.91 0.07
C LEU A 21 -18.77 -13.43 -1.40
N LYS A 22 -18.21 -14.16 -2.36
CA LYS A 22 -18.33 -13.85 -3.79
C LYS A 22 -19.79 -13.82 -4.23
N TRP A 23 -20.55 -14.86 -3.89
CA TRP A 23 -21.98 -14.94 -4.21
C TRP A 23 -22.78 -13.85 -3.50
N LEU A 24 -22.62 -13.72 -2.18
CA LEU A 24 -23.28 -12.68 -1.38
C LEU A 24 -22.94 -11.26 -1.84
N SER A 25 -21.72 -11.01 -2.32
CA SER A 25 -21.30 -9.69 -2.81
C SER A 25 -22.05 -9.24 -4.06
N THR A 26 -22.73 -10.15 -4.75
CA THR A 26 -23.55 -9.83 -5.92
C THR A 26 -24.97 -9.44 -5.50
N ILE A 27 -25.46 -9.98 -4.38
CA ILE A 27 -26.84 -9.80 -3.90
C ILE A 27 -26.92 -8.64 -2.89
N ILE A 28 -25.96 -8.56 -1.96
CA ILE A 28 -25.93 -7.57 -0.87
C ILE A 28 -24.57 -6.83 -0.82
N PRO A 29 -24.12 -6.19 -1.93
CA PRO A 29 -22.77 -5.62 -2.04
C PRO A 29 -22.43 -4.57 -0.99
N THR A 30 -23.42 -3.82 -0.50
CA THR A 30 -23.26 -2.67 0.39
C THR A 30 -23.35 -3.02 1.87
N TRP A 31 -23.68 -4.27 2.21
CA TRP A 31 -23.85 -4.70 3.59
C TRP A 31 -22.52 -4.67 4.33
N LYS A 32 -22.53 -4.10 5.54
CA LYS A 32 -21.38 -3.88 6.41
C LYS A 32 -21.17 -5.06 7.36
N ILE A 33 -21.08 -6.27 6.80
CA ILE A 33 -21.13 -7.52 7.56
C ILE A 33 -19.78 -8.22 7.69
N ILE A 34 -18.72 -7.69 7.08
CA ILE A 34 -17.39 -8.28 7.22
C ILE A 34 -16.95 -8.12 8.69
N PRO A 35 -16.75 -9.23 9.43
CA PRO A 35 -16.19 -9.16 10.77
C PRO A 35 -14.71 -8.75 10.65
N GLY A 36 -14.25 -7.91 11.57
CA GLY A 36 -12.87 -7.43 11.56
C GLY A 36 -12.54 -6.72 12.86
N GLN A 37 -11.25 -6.72 13.19
CA GLN A 37 -10.71 -5.92 14.29
C GLN A 37 -10.74 -4.44 13.92
N ASP A 38 -10.62 -3.56 14.91
CA ASP A 38 -10.52 -2.13 14.65
C ASP A 38 -9.16 -1.83 14.00
N ILE A 39 -9.17 -1.57 12.69
CA ILE A 39 -7.96 -1.33 11.91
C ILE A 39 -7.18 -0.13 12.45
N ILE A 40 -7.85 0.87 13.04
CA ILE A 40 -7.19 2.05 13.62
C ILE A 40 -6.26 1.62 14.76
N ASP A 41 -6.69 0.70 15.61
CA ASP A 41 -5.91 0.23 16.76
C ASP A 41 -4.76 -0.70 16.36
N LEU A 42 -4.84 -1.32 15.18
CA LEU A 42 -3.79 -2.18 14.61
C LEU A 42 -2.79 -1.41 13.74
N ALA A 43 -3.25 -0.37 13.04
CA ALA A 43 -2.47 0.34 12.04
C ALA A 43 -1.61 1.46 12.63
N ILE A 44 -2.13 2.14 13.64
CA ILE A 44 -1.55 3.37 14.17
C ILE A 44 -0.96 3.07 15.54
N LYS A 45 0.30 3.40 15.76
CA LYS A 45 0.99 3.18 17.04
C LYS A 45 0.61 4.25 18.08
N GLU A 46 0.59 5.51 17.66
CA GLU A 46 0.34 6.67 18.53
C GLU A 46 -1.14 6.83 18.95
N PRO A 47 -1.48 6.73 20.26
CA PRO A 47 -2.87 6.81 20.72
C PRO A 47 -3.56 8.15 20.43
N GLU A 48 -2.82 9.25 20.50
CA GLU A 48 -3.35 10.58 20.19
C GLU A 48 -3.81 10.68 18.73
N ILE A 49 -3.03 10.12 17.82
CA ILE A 49 -3.37 10.05 16.39
C ILE A 49 -4.59 9.15 16.17
N ARG A 50 -4.71 8.02 16.89
CA ARG A 50 -5.93 7.19 16.83
C ARG A 50 -7.17 8.01 17.20
N ASN A 51 -7.08 8.82 18.25
CA ASN A 51 -8.19 9.69 18.68
C ASN A 51 -8.52 10.73 17.61
N GLN A 52 -7.53 11.38 17.01
CA GLN A 52 -7.72 12.33 15.92
C GLN A 52 -8.42 11.67 14.72
N VAL A 53 -7.97 10.49 14.30
CA VAL A 53 -8.58 9.73 13.19
C VAL A 53 -10.03 9.34 13.52
N ARG A 54 -10.33 8.91 14.75
CA ARG A 54 -11.70 8.59 15.19
C ARG A 54 -12.61 9.80 15.24
N GLN A 55 -12.08 10.97 15.59
CA GLN A 55 -12.83 12.23 15.64
C GLN A 55 -13.05 12.82 14.25
N ASN A 56 -12.19 12.51 13.28
CA ASN A 56 -12.30 13.01 11.92
C ASN A 56 -13.64 12.60 11.26
N GLN A 57 -14.46 13.61 10.92
CA GLN A 57 -15.76 13.43 10.28
C GLN A 57 -15.68 12.89 8.85
N TYR A 58 -14.53 13.06 8.20
CA TYR A 58 -14.28 12.60 6.84
C TYR A 58 -13.77 11.14 6.80
N CYS A 59 -13.42 10.55 7.94
CA CYS A 59 -13.03 9.15 8.03
C CYS A 59 -14.27 8.23 8.09
N TYR A 60 -14.26 7.17 7.28
CA TYR A 60 -15.30 6.16 7.32
C TYR A 60 -15.25 5.35 8.61
N LYS A 61 -16.35 5.34 9.38
CA LYS A 61 -16.43 4.69 10.70
C LYS A 61 -17.19 3.36 10.71
N GLY A 62 -17.70 2.93 9.55
CA GLY A 62 -18.45 1.67 9.45
C GLY A 62 -17.53 0.47 9.29
N LYS A 63 -18.09 -0.74 9.43
CA LYS A 63 -17.40 -1.95 8.99
C LYS A 63 -17.20 -1.94 7.47
N ILE A 64 -16.19 -2.67 7.00
CA ILE A 64 -15.92 -2.84 5.57
C ILE A 64 -17.18 -3.42 4.90
N ARG A 65 -17.55 -2.84 3.75
CA ARG A 65 -18.67 -3.34 2.94
C ARG A 65 -18.27 -4.63 2.25
N LEU A 66 -19.21 -5.55 2.11
CA LEU A 66 -18.96 -6.89 1.57
C LEU A 66 -18.22 -6.86 0.23
N ARG A 67 -18.71 -6.06 -0.73
CA ARG A 67 -18.06 -5.98 -2.05
C ARG A 67 -16.66 -5.40 -1.96
N THR A 68 -16.45 -4.39 -1.12
CA THR A 68 -15.12 -3.79 -0.91
C THR A 68 -14.12 -4.81 -0.40
N GLY A 69 -14.45 -5.58 0.65
CA GLY A 69 -13.54 -6.60 1.16
C GLY A 69 -13.27 -7.72 0.16
N PHE A 70 -14.28 -8.14 -0.59
CA PHE A 70 -14.09 -9.13 -1.67
C PHE A 70 -13.15 -8.63 -2.77
N GLU A 71 -13.33 -7.40 -3.24
CA GLU A 71 -12.49 -6.82 -4.29
C GLU A 71 -11.06 -6.58 -3.80
N LEU A 72 -10.88 -6.13 -2.55
CA LEU A 72 -9.56 -5.99 -1.93
C LEU A 72 -8.82 -7.33 -1.90
N LEU A 73 -9.49 -8.40 -1.45
CA LEU A 73 -8.90 -9.74 -1.44
C LEU A 73 -8.57 -10.22 -2.85
N ARG A 74 -9.52 -10.10 -3.79
CA ARG A 74 -9.36 -10.56 -5.18
C ARG A 74 -8.17 -9.87 -5.85
N ILE A 75 -8.10 -8.55 -5.77
CA ILE A 75 -7.04 -7.77 -6.43
C ILE A 75 -5.69 -7.99 -5.75
N SER A 76 -5.64 -8.12 -4.42
CA SER A 76 -4.38 -8.39 -3.72
C SER A 76 -3.79 -9.74 -4.12
N THR A 77 -4.61 -10.80 -4.20
CA THR A 77 -4.17 -12.12 -4.69
C THR A 77 -3.77 -12.09 -6.17
N ASP A 78 -4.42 -11.28 -6.99
CA ASP A 78 -4.05 -11.14 -8.41
C ASP A 78 -2.69 -10.46 -8.58
N ILE A 79 -2.45 -9.36 -7.86
CA ILE A 79 -1.18 -8.63 -7.87
C ILE A 79 -0.02 -9.51 -7.38
N GLU A 80 -0.22 -10.31 -6.34
CA GLU A 80 0.79 -11.22 -5.79
C GLU A 80 1.35 -12.21 -6.84
N LYS A 81 0.50 -12.66 -7.77
CA LYS A 81 0.90 -13.57 -8.87
C LYS A 81 1.68 -12.87 -9.99
N ARG A 82 1.69 -11.54 -9.98
CA ARG A 82 2.18 -10.68 -11.05
C ARG A 82 3.29 -9.74 -10.58
N LEU A 83 3.85 -9.95 -9.38
CA LEU A 83 4.90 -9.11 -8.81
C LEU A 83 6.13 -8.99 -9.72
N GLN A 84 6.45 -10.06 -10.46
CA GLN A 84 7.53 -10.08 -11.45
C GLN A 84 7.35 -9.07 -12.59
N GLU A 85 6.11 -8.70 -12.90
CA GLU A 85 5.80 -7.75 -13.99
C GLU A 85 6.15 -6.30 -13.62
N VAL A 86 6.43 -6.02 -12.35
CA VAL A 86 6.83 -4.67 -11.89
C VAL A 86 8.24 -4.35 -12.40
N SER A 87 8.32 -3.45 -13.38
CA SER A 87 9.57 -3.06 -14.06
C SER A 87 10.02 -1.61 -13.80
N LEU A 88 9.12 -0.75 -13.30
CA LEU A 88 9.43 0.65 -13.00
C LEU A 88 10.33 0.78 -11.76
N PRO A 89 11.17 1.83 -11.65
CA PRO A 89 11.88 2.14 -10.42
C PRO A 89 10.94 2.28 -9.22
N PHE A 90 11.28 1.67 -8.08
CA PHE A 90 10.43 1.77 -6.89
C PHE A 90 11.15 1.73 -5.54
N LEU A 91 10.51 2.36 -4.56
CA LEU A 91 10.83 2.28 -3.14
C LEU A 91 9.66 1.62 -2.38
N VAL A 92 9.98 0.57 -1.62
CA VAL A 92 9.10 -0.11 -0.66
C VAL A 92 9.51 0.30 0.75
N LEU A 93 8.52 0.72 1.55
CA LEU A 93 8.67 1.10 2.94
C LEU A 93 7.71 0.26 3.77
N HIS A 94 8.17 -0.41 4.81
CA HIS A 94 7.32 -1.32 5.58
C HIS A 94 7.72 -1.35 7.07
N GLY A 95 6.73 -1.30 7.96
CA GLY A 95 6.95 -1.44 9.40
C GLY A 95 7.09 -2.90 9.81
N LYS A 96 8.15 -3.28 10.53
CA LYS A 96 8.40 -4.69 10.88
C LYS A 96 7.28 -5.31 11.71
N GLU A 97 6.58 -4.49 12.48
CA GLU A 97 5.45 -4.85 13.35
C GLU A 97 4.08 -4.47 12.76
N ASP A 98 4.02 -4.19 11.45
CA ASP A 98 2.74 -4.03 10.76
C ASP A 98 1.90 -5.32 10.89
N LYS A 99 0.68 -5.17 11.44
CA LYS A 99 -0.31 -6.23 11.62
C LYS A 99 -1.43 -6.19 10.57
N VAL A 100 -1.44 -5.17 9.72
CA VAL A 100 -2.45 -4.93 8.69
C VAL A 100 -1.99 -5.51 7.36
N THR A 101 -0.71 -5.33 7.01
CA THR A 101 -0.12 -5.85 5.78
C THR A 101 1.11 -6.70 6.04
N ASP A 102 1.36 -7.66 5.14
CA ASP A 102 2.45 -8.62 5.30
C ASP A 102 3.78 -8.10 4.73
N LYS A 103 4.79 -8.02 5.60
CA LYS A 103 6.16 -7.64 5.25
C LYS A 103 6.84 -8.66 4.33
N ASP A 104 6.51 -9.94 4.42
CA ASP A 104 7.17 -11.00 3.65
C ASP A 104 6.83 -10.83 2.16
N VAL A 105 5.66 -10.29 1.86
CA VAL A 105 5.19 -10.02 0.51
C VAL A 105 5.86 -8.77 -0.05
N SER A 106 6.11 -7.78 0.81
CA SER A 106 6.95 -6.63 0.45
C SER A 106 8.38 -7.07 0.11
N GLN A 107 8.94 -8.02 0.87
CA GLN A 107 10.24 -8.63 0.57
C GLN A 107 10.20 -9.46 -0.72
N GLN A 108 9.12 -10.21 -0.96
CA GLN A 108 8.90 -10.97 -2.18
C GLN A 108 8.84 -10.06 -3.40
N LEU A 109 8.08 -8.95 -3.35
CA LEU A 109 8.05 -7.94 -4.41
C LEU A 109 9.45 -7.47 -4.75
N HIS A 110 10.24 -7.07 -3.73
CA HIS A 110 11.62 -6.64 -3.94
C HIS A 110 12.48 -7.74 -4.59
N LYS A 111 12.30 -9.00 -4.19
CA LYS A 111 13.04 -10.14 -4.73
C LYS A 111 12.69 -10.42 -6.20
N VAL A 112 11.40 -10.51 -6.53
CA VAL A 112 10.95 -11.08 -7.82
C VAL A 112 10.64 -10.05 -8.90
N ALA A 113 10.43 -8.78 -8.54
CA ALA A 113 10.16 -7.73 -9.52
C ALA A 113 11.28 -7.61 -10.57
N SER A 114 10.89 -7.40 -11.84
CA SER A 114 11.84 -7.19 -12.95
C SER A 114 12.54 -5.84 -12.91
N SER A 115 12.12 -4.92 -12.04
CA SER A 115 12.75 -3.61 -11.88
C SER A 115 14.23 -3.74 -11.49
N ILE A 116 15.07 -2.99 -12.22
CA ILE A 116 16.52 -2.90 -11.97
C ILE A 116 16.78 -1.95 -10.79
N ASP A 117 16.02 -0.87 -10.70
CA ASP A 117 16.14 0.14 -9.67
C ASP A 117 15.05 -0.05 -8.61
N LYS A 118 15.36 -0.86 -7.60
CA LYS A 118 14.43 -1.19 -6.52
C LYS A 118 15.11 -1.10 -5.17
N THR A 119 14.40 -0.51 -4.22
CA THR A 119 14.88 -0.33 -2.86
C THR A 119 13.79 -0.75 -1.88
N ILE A 120 14.18 -1.44 -0.80
CA ILE A 120 13.28 -1.79 0.30
C ILE A 120 13.87 -1.33 1.63
N LYS A 121 13.03 -0.69 2.46
CA LYS A 121 13.35 -0.33 3.84
C LYS A 121 12.32 -0.95 4.79
N ILE A 122 12.80 -1.85 5.65
CA ILE A 122 12.01 -2.44 6.74
C ILE A 122 12.39 -1.73 8.03
N TYR A 123 11.44 -1.05 8.66
CA TYR A 123 11.68 -0.29 9.87
C TYR A 123 11.36 -1.12 11.12
N PRO A 124 12.34 -1.40 11.99
CA PRO A 124 12.09 -2.10 13.25
C PRO A 124 11.05 -1.38 14.11
N GLU A 125 10.20 -2.14 14.82
CA GLU A 125 9.22 -1.64 15.80
C GLU A 125 8.12 -0.72 15.26
N MET A 126 8.18 -0.32 13.99
CA MET A 126 7.18 0.52 13.33
C MET A 126 6.02 -0.33 12.80
N TRP A 127 4.83 0.26 12.83
CA TRP A 127 3.54 -0.33 12.44
C TRP A 127 3.13 0.13 11.03
N HIS A 128 1.86 -0.03 10.67
CA HIS A 128 1.35 0.28 9.34
C HIS A 128 1.42 1.78 8.97
N GLY A 129 1.12 2.66 9.93
CA GLY A 129 0.98 4.10 9.73
C GLY A 129 2.31 4.86 9.59
N LEU A 130 3.23 4.41 8.74
CA LEU A 130 4.61 4.96 8.64
C LEU A 130 4.70 6.47 8.38
N LEU A 131 3.65 7.10 7.86
CA LEU A 131 3.64 8.53 7.47
C LEU A 131 2.87 9.43 8.45
N TYR A 132 2.16 8.88 9.42
CA TYR A 132 1.34 9.69 10.33
C TYR A 132 1.04 9.05 11.68
N GLY A 133 1.17 7.72 11.81
CA GLY A 133 0.75 6.95 12.98
C GLY A 133 1.90 6.49 13.87
N GLU A 134 3.10 7.05 13.70
CA GLU A 134 4.32 6.72 14.43
C GLU A 134 4.83 7.94 15.22
N PRO A 135 5.70 7.76 16.23
CA PRO A 135 6.38 8.87 16.90
C PRO A 135 7.09 9.80 15.91
N GLN A 136 7.16 11.10 16.22
CA GLN A 136 7.71 12.11 15.29
C GLN A 136 9.07 11.76 14.70
N GLN A 137 9.99 11.23 15.52
CA GLN A 137 11.33 10.82 15.10
C GLN A 137 11.30 9.73 14.01
N ASN A 138 10.34 8.80 14.10
CA ASN A 138 10.14 7.75 13.11
C ASN A 138 9.55 8.33 11.82
N LEU A 139 8.60 9.27 11.92
CA LEU A 139 8.05 9.97 10.77
C LEU A 139 9.13 10.74 10.01
N ASP A 140 9.93 11.53 10.72
CA ASP A 140 11.01 12.33 10.13
C ASP A 140 12.01 11.44 9.39
N ARG A 141 12.35 10.27 9.96
CA ARG A 141 13.20 9.27 9.31
C ARG A 141 12.59 8.75 8.01
N VAL A 142 11.31 8.36 8.03
CA VAL A 142 10.62 7.85 6.84
C VAL A 142 10.55 8.91 5.74
N TYR A 143 10.22 10.16 6.11
CA TYR A 143 10.20 11.28 5.17
C TYR A 143 11.58 11.58 4.59
N ALA A 144 12.64 11.58 5.40
CA ALA A 144 14.00 11.78 4.93
C ALA A 144 14.41 10.69 3.93
N ASP A 145 14.07 9.43 4.20
CA ASP A 145 14.34 8.30 3.31
C ASP A 145 13.59 8.42 1.98
N ILE A 146 12.33 8.89 2.01
CA ILE A 146 11.53 9.18 0.82
C ILE A 146 12.17 10.28 -0.03
N ILE A 147 12.51 11.40 0.61
CA ILE A 147 13.06 12.58 -0.07
C ILE A 147 14.41 12.24 -0.69
N SER A 148 15.31 11.61 0.07
CA SER A 148 16.63 11.20 -0.43
C SER A 148 16.51 10.30 -1.66
N TRP A 149 15.61 9.30 -1.63
CA TRP A 149 15.41 8.39 -2.76
C TRP A 149 14.89 9.12 -4.01
N LEU A 150 14.01 10.11 -3.83
CA LEU A 150 13.50 10.93 -4.93
C LEU A 150 14.57 11.88 -5.47
N GLU A 151 15.35 12.52 -4.60
CA GLU A 151 16.41 13.45 -4.99
C GLU A 151 17.48 12.74 -5.83
N GLU A 152 17.95 11.55 -5.42
CA GLU A 152 18.90 10.73 -6.20
C GLU A 152 18.47 10.50 -7.66
N ARG A 153 17.16 10.40 -7.91
CA ARG A 153 16.58 10.12 -9.22
C ARG A 153 16.15 11.36 -9.97
N SER A 154 15.96 12.47 -9.26
CA SER A 154 15.59 13.76 -9.82
C SER A 154 16.81 14.57 -10.24
N THR A 155 17.95 14.41 -9.55
CA THR A 155 19.21 15.11 -9.88
C THR A 155 19.92 14.53 -11.10
N LEU A 156 19.71 13.24 -11.39
CA LEU A 156 20.23 12.55 -12.58
C LEU A 156 19.37 12.76 -13.83
N GLY A 157 18.17 13.32 -13.68
CA GLY A 157 17.30 13.71 -14.79
C GLY A 157 17.94 14.86 -15.55
N ASN A 158 18.52 14.58 -16.72
CA ASN A 158 18.89 15.62 -17.66
C ASN A 158 17.59 16.26 -18.15
N SER A 159 17.10 17.27 -17.41
CA SER A 159 15.79 17.92 -17.61
C SER A 159 15.56 18.42 -19.05
N ARG A 160 16.65 18.53 -19.83
CA ARG A 160 16.64 18.73 -21.27
C ARG A 160 16.10 17.53 -22.07
N LEU A 161 16.61 16.32 -21.83
CA LEU A 161 16.17 15.09 -22.52
C LEU A 161 14.71 14.76 -22.23
N GLU A 162 14.27 14.94 -20.98
CA GLU A 162 12.86 14.75 -20.62
C GLU A 162 11.92 15.74 -21.32
N ARG A 163 12.34 17.00 -21.47
CA ARG A 163 11.58 18.01 -22.24
C ARG A 163 11.58 17.70 -23.73
N GLU A 164 12.69 17.25 -24.28
CA GLU A 164 12.81 16.87 -25.70
C GLU A 164 11.90 15.67 -26.03
N HIS A 165 11.94 14.60 -25.23
CA HIS A 165 11.04 13.44 -25.39
C HIS A 165 9.56 13.79 -25.21
N LYS A 166 9.23 14.65 -24.23
CA LYS A 166 7.86 15.13 -24.06
C LYS A 166 7.39 15.91 -25.28
N HIS A 167 8.25 16.78 -25.81
CA HIS A 167 7.91 17.61 -26.96
C HIS A 167 7.77 16.79 -28.27
N GLU A 168 8.54 15.72 -28.43
CA GLU A 168 8.40 14.79 -29.57
C GLU A 168 7.09 13.99 -29.50
N ASN A 169 6.76 13.42 -28.34
CA ASN A 169 5.51 12.69 -28.15
C ASN A 169 4.27 13.59 -28.31
N ASP A 170 4.33 14.84 -27.82
CA ASP A 170 3.24 15.82 -27.98
C ASP A 170 3.06 16.27 -29.44
N ARG A 171 4.09 16.18 -30.29
CA ARG A 171 3.98 16.42 -31.74
C ARG A 171 3.40 15.21 -32.45
N SER A 172 3.81 13.99 -32.10
CA SER A 172 3.32 12.76 -32.73
C SER A 172 1.83 12.49 -32.49
N LEU A 173 1.24 13.12 -31.47
CA LEU A 173 -0.20 13.04 -31.17
C LEU A 173 -1.05 14.05 -31.96
N LYS A 174 -0.42 14.93 -32.73
CA LYS A 174 -1.10 15.99 -33.52
C LYS A 174 -1.11 15.74 -35.02
N ASP A 175 -0.47 14.66 -35.47
CA ASP A 175 -0.52 14.13 -36.84
C ASP A 175 -1.45 12.91 -36.90
#